data_AF-A0A9C8WH70-F1
#
_entry.id   AF-A0A9C8WH70-F1
#
_cell.length_a   1.000
_cell.length_b   1.000
_cell.length_c   1.000
_cell.angle_alpha   90.00
_cell.angle_beta   90.00
_cell.angle_gamma   90.00
#
_symmetry.space_group_name_H-M   'P 1'
#
loop_
_entity.id
_entity.type
_entity.pdbx_description
1 polymer ?
#
loop_
_entity_poly.entity_id
_entity_poly.type
_entity_poly.pdbx_seq_one_letter_code
_entity_poly.pdbx_strand_id
1 'polypeptide(L)'
;GIAITLVTPPEQRTLRRIEQYTGQPQTRLPIPTKDAILEKRKQHTIQRMEVWLRRGRYKNEQEMVAALVEAGHDPLEVAAAALRLAREAERQRPIEHISEVRAWNAREARRGKPRPTRYQRRQERFEKRPRPNWNSSRSHEAGMVRLKLDKGRSHGLRPADVVGTLAHHADIPGKSIGAIRIQEKSTLVDVPEHFVERVLAQSGAYRLRSKETILVRRA
;
A
#
# COMPACT_ATOMS: atom_id res chain seq x y z
N GLY A 1 -0.12 -16.29 34.33
CA GLY A 1 -0.08 -16.90 32.98
C GLY A 1 0.88 -16.13 32.10
N ILE A 2 1.37 -16.73 31.01
CA ILE A 2 2.24 -16.06 30.02
C ILE A 2 1.42 -15.87 28.74
N ALA A 3 1.32 -14.64 28.25
CA ALA A 3 0.70 -14.32 26.97
C ALA A 3 1.77 -14.09 25.90
N ILE A 4 1.61 -14.71 24.73
CA ILE A 4 2.55 -14.60 23.60
C ILE A 4 1.77 -14.12 22.39
N THR A 5 2.23 -13.03 21.78
CA THR A 5 1.64 -12.47 20.54
C THR A 5 2.64 -12.58 19.41
N LEU A 6 2.25 -13.22 18.30
CA LEU A 6 3.05 -13.28 17.07
C LEU A 6 2.65 -12.11 16.17
N VAL A 7 3.63 -11.37 15.66
CA VAL A 7 3.39 -10.14 14.89
C VAL A 7 4.26 -10.12 13.64
N THR A 8 3.62 -9.98 12.49
CA THR A 8 4.28 -9.79 11.19
C THR A 8 4.63 -8.30 10.95
N PRO A 9 5.53 -7.97 10.00
CA PRO A 9 5.87 -6.57 9.70
C PRO A 9 4.68 -5.62 9.46
N PRO A 10 3.61 -5.97 8.69
CA PRO A 10 2.46 -5.07 8.51
C PRO A 10 1.62 -4.86 9.79
N GLU A 11 1.60 -5.85 10.68
CA GLU A 11 0.80 -5.84 11.92
C GLU A 11 1.43 -5.01 13.05
N GLN A 12 2.66 -4.51 12.87
CA GLN A 12 3.32 -3.65 13.86
C GLN A 12 2.50 -2.39 14.20
N ARG A 13 1.68 -1.88 13.26
CA ARG A 13 0.78 -0.76 13.54
C ARG A 13 -0.35 -1.14 14.49
N THR A 14 -0.89 -2.35 14.33
CA THR A 14 -1.94 -2.89 15.18
C THR A 14 -1.41 -3.13 16.59
N LEU A 15 -0.21 -3.72 16.71
CA LEU A 15 0.46 -3.89 18.01
C LEU A 15 0.60 -2.55 18.75
N ARG A 16 1.10 -1.51 18.08
CA ARG A 16 1.23 -0.17 18.69
C ARG A 16 -0.10 0.40 19.15
N ARG A 17 -1.19 0.17 18.40
CA ARG A 17 -2.54 0.61 18.81
C ARG A 17 -3.00 -0.15 20.06
N ILE A 18 -2.73 -1.45 20.14
CA ILE A 18 -3.04 -2.27 21.33
C ILE A 18 -2.23 -1.76 22.53
N GLU A 19 -0.92 -1.55 22.38
CA GLU A 19 -0.05 -1.02 23.45
C GLU A 19 -0.49 0.36 23.93
N GLN A 20 -0.96 1.24 23.02
CA GLN A 20 -1.51 2.55 23.38
C GLN A 20 -2.83 2.43 24.14
N TYR A 21 -3.70 1.49 23.74
CA TYR A 21 -4.99 1.28 24.39
C TYR A 21 -4.83 0.64 25.77
N THR A 22 -3.93 -0.33 25.92
CA THR A 22 -3.69 -1.01 27.21
C THR A 22 -2.73 -0.25 28.11
N GLY A 23 -1.97 0.71 27.56
CA GLY A 23 -0.90 1.42 28.29
C GLY A 23 0.29 0.53 28.65
N GLN A 24 0.39 -0.67 28.08
CA GLN A 24 1.40 -1.66 28.43
C GLN A 24 2.27 -2.02 27.21
N PRO A 25 3.55 -1.60 27.18
CA PRO A 25 4.46 -2.01 26.12
C PRO A 25 4.75 -3.51 26.22
N GLN A 26 4.78 -4.20 25.08
CA GLN A 26 5.07 -5.64 25.03
C GLN A 26 6.58 -5.86 24.82
N THR A 27 7.19 -6.71 25.64
CA THR A 27 8.61 -7.05 25.48
C THR A 27 8.83 -7.87 24.21
N ARG A 28 9.61 -7.34 23.28
CA ARG A 28 9.98 -8.07 22.07
C ARG A 28 11.02 -9.15 22.39
N LEU A 29 10.66 -10.40 22.15
CA LEU A 29 11.58 -11.53 22.24
C LEU A 29 12.02 -11.97 20.83
N PRO A 30 13.28 -12.37 20.66
CA PRO A 30 13.72 -13.00 19.43
C PRO A 30 13.05 -14.37 19.28
N ILE A 31 12.81 -14.78 18.03
CA ILE A 31 12.37 -16.14 17.73
C ILE A 31 13.52 -17.09 18.08
N PRO A 32 13.27 -18.21 18.77
CA PRO A 32 14.32 -19.16 19.11
C PRO A 32 14.90 -19.79 17.85
N THR A 33 16.22 -20.01 17.85
CA THR A 33 16.91 -20.71 16.76
C THR A 33 16.56 -22.19 16.76
N LYS A 34 16.76 -22.85 15.62
CA LYS A 34 16.57 -24.30 15.48
C LYS A 34 17.35 -25.09 16.54
N ASP A 35 18.61 -24.71 16.76
CA ASP A 35 19.47 -25.38 17.74
C ASP A 35 18.96 -25.18 19.16
N ALA A 36 18.52 -23.97 19.51
CA ALA A 36 17.91 -23.70 20.81
C ALA A 36 16.64 -24.52 21.06
N ILE A 37 15.81 -24.72 20.02
CA ILE A 37 14.62 -25.57 20.10
C ILE A 37 15.03 -27.04 20.30
N LEU A 38 16.02 -27.53 19.56
CA LEU A 38 16.51 -28.90 19.68
C LEU A 38 17.09 -29.17 21.08
N GLU A 39 17.90 -28.27 21.61
CA GLU A 39 18.43 -28.35 22.97
C GLU A 39 17.31 -28.34 24.01
N LYS A 40 16.32 -27.46 23.87
CA LYS A 40 15.18 -27.42 24.81
C LYS A 40 14.35 -28.71 24.76
N ARG A 41 14.17 -29.30 23.59
CA ARG A 41 13.50 -30.61 23.42
C ARG A 41 14.30 -31.74 24.08
N LYS A 42 15.63 -31.77 23.91
CA LYS A 42 16.51 -32.72 24.59
C LYS A 42 16.37 -32.60 26.11
N GLN A 43 16.47 -31.38 26.65
CA GLN A 43 16.31 -31.12 28.09
C GLN A 43 14.95 -31.59 28.61
N HIS A 44 13.87 -31.32 27.90
CA HIS A 44 12.53 -31.75 28.29
C HIS A 44 12.40 -33.28 28.31
N THR A 45 13.04 -33.98 27.37
CA THR A 45 13.08 -35.45 27.34
C THR A 45 13.79 -36.00 28.57
N ILE A 46 14.96 -35.43 28.91
CA ILE A 46 15.73 -35.81 30.10
C ILE A 46 14.92 -35.56 31.37
N GLN A 47 14.29 -34.39 31.51
CA GLN A 47 13.45 -34.06 32.66
C GLN A 47 12.28 -35.05 32.83
N ARG A 48 11.62 -35.43 31.72
CA ARG A 48 10.58 -36.46 31.75
C ARG A 48 11.13 -37.80 32.22
N MET A 49 12.28 -38.22 31.70
CA MET A 49 12.92 -39.47 32.10
C MET A 49 13.30 -39.46 33.58
N GLU A 50 13.82 -38.34 34.08
CA GLU A 50 14.15 -38.15 35.50
C GLU A 50 12.93 -38.30 36.41
N VAL A 51 11.76 -37.79 35.99
CA VAL A 51 10.50 -38.00 36.74
C VAL A 51 10.15 -39.49 36.83
N TRP A 52 10.32 -40.26 35.76
CA TRP A 52 10.05 -41.70 35.76
C TRP A 52 11.08 -42.48 36.58
N LEU A 53 12.36 -42.12 36.49
CA LEU A 53 13.44 -42.72 37.28
C LEU A 53 13.19 -42.52 38.78
N ARG A 54 12.79 -41.31 39.19
CA ARG A 54 12.42 -41.03 40.60
C ARG A 54 11.19 -41.80 41.06
N ARG A 55 10.24 -42.06 40.17
CA ARG A 55 9.00 -42.80 40.49
C ARG A 55 9.21 -44.30 40.66
N GLY A 56 10.28 -44.87 40.10
CA GLY A 56 10.60 -46.30 40.27
C GLY A 56 9.62 -47.28 39.61
N ARG A 57 8.74 -46.81 38.71
CA ARG A 57 7.68 -47.63 38.07
C ARG A 57 8.09 -48.04 36.66
N TYR A 58 9.12 -48.89 36.55
CA TYR A 58 9.67 -49.33 35.27
C TYR A 58 10.12 -50.80 35.27
N LYS A 59 9.40 -51.68 35.99
CA LYS A 59 9.73 -53.11 36.13
C LYS A 59 9.65 -53.85 34.79
N ASN A 60 8.60 -53.63 34.01
CA ASN A 60 8.44 -54.26 32.70
C ASN A 60 9.56 -53.82 31.75
N GLU A 61 9.91 -52.54 31.77
CA GLU A 61 11.00 -51.99 30.96
C GLU A 61 12.37 -52.55 31.38
N GLN A 62 12.58 -52.81 32.68
CA GLN A 62 13.79 -53.50 33.17
C GLN A 62 13.90 -54.92 32.64
N GLU A 63 12.81 -55.69 32.63
CA GLU A 63 12.78 -57.05 32.06
C GLU A 63 13.09 -57.03 30.56
N MET A 64 12.55 -56.05 29.82
CA MET A 64 12.87 -55.87 28.40
C MET A 64 14.35 -55.55 28.15
N VAL A 65 14.94 -54.67 28.97
CA VAL A 65 16.38 -54.36 28.86
C VAL A 65 17.22 -55.57 29.24
N ALA A 66 16.85 -56.32 30.29
CA ALA A 66 17.56 -57.53 30.69
C ALA A 66 17.60 -58.58 29.56
N ALA A 67 16.47 -58.80 28.87
CA ALA A 67 16.42 -59.71 27.73
C ALA A 67 17.35 -59.28 26.56
N LEU A 68 17.49 -57.97 26.33
CA LEU A 68 18.40 -57.44 25.29
C LEU A 68 19.87 -57.55 25.70
N VAL A 69 20.17 -57.42 26.99
CA VAL A 69 21.51 -57.61 27.53
C VAL A 69 21.92 -59.07 27.49
N GLU A 70 21.01 -60.00 27.79
CA GLU A 70 21.23 -61.45 27.62
C GLU A 70 21.50 -61.84 26.16
N ALA A 71 20.89 -61.12 25.21
CA ALA A 71 21.18 -61.26 23.79
C ALA A 71 22.56 -60.71 23.37
N GLY A 72 23.32 -60.11 24.30
CA GLY A 72 24.69 -59.64 24.10
C GLY A 72 24.84 -58.15 23.76
N HIS A 73 23.77 -57.35 23.91
CA HIS A 73 23.83 -55.90 23.68
C HIS A 73 24.29 -55.13 24.92
N ASP A 74 25.04 -54.04 24.73
CA ASP A 74 25.42 -53.14 25.82
C ASP A 74 24.18 -52.39 26.35
N PRO A 75 23.92 -52.38 27.67
CA PRO A 75 22.87 -51.56 28.29
C PRO A 75 22.85 -50.09 27.82
N LEU A 76 24.02 -49.49 27.56
CA LEU A 76 24.11 -48.12 27.06
C LEU A 76 23.58 -47.98 25.63
N GLU A 77 23.89 -48.92 24.75
CA GLU A 77 23.39 -48.94 23.37
C GLU A 77 21.88 -49.16 23.33
N VAL A 78 21.37 -50.05 24.18
CA VAL A 78 19.93 -50.28 24.34
C VAL A 78 19.22 -49.01 24.82
N ALA A 79 19.78 -48.31 25.81
CA ALA A 79 19.22 -47.04 26.29
C ALA A 79 19.25 -45.95 25.21
N ALA A 80 20.32 -45.86 24.41
CA ALA A 80 20.41 -44.92 23.30
C ALA A 80 19.36 -45.22 22.20
N ALA A 81 19.18 -46.50 21.86
CA ALA A 81 18.17 -46.93 20.90
C ALA A 81 16.74 -46.64 21.41
N ALA A 82 16.46 -46.93 22.68
CA ALA A 82 15.18 -46.62 23.31
C ALA A 82 14.88 -45.11 23.31
N LEU A 83 15.87 -44.27 23.63
CA LEU A 83 15.75 -42.81 23.56
C LEU A 83 15.52 -42.32 22.12
N ARG A 84 16.15 -42.94 21.13
CA ARG A 84 15.92 -42.62 19.72
C ARG A 84 14.47 -42.90 19.31
N LEU A 85 13.96 -44.09 19.65
CA LEU A 85 12.57 -44.48 19.39
C LEU A 85 11.56 -43.58 20.11
N ALA A 86 11.81 -43.27 21.39
CA ALA A 86 10.96 -42.37 22.17
C ALA A 86 10.88 -40.97 21.55
N ARG A 87 12.00 -40.44 21.03
CA ARG A 87 12.04 -39.13 20.37
C ARG A 87 11.38 -39.11 18.98
N GLU A 88 11.33 -40.25 18.30
CA GLU A 88 10.70 -40.40 16.99
C GLU A 88 9.17 -40.50 17.12
N ALA A 89 8.69 -41.25 18.11
CA ALA A 89 7.26 -41.35 18.46
C ALA A 89 6.64 -39.99 18.82
N GLU A 90 7.43 -39.03 19.31
CA GLU A 90 6.97 -37.67 19.63
C GLU A 90 6.53 -36.83 18.42
N ARG A 91 6.56 -37.37 17.18
CA ARG A 91 6.16 -36.66 15.94
C ARG A 91 6.70 -35.24 15.95
N GLN A 92 8.02 -35.12 16.10
CA GLN A 92 8.68 -33.83 16.07
C GLN A 92 8.27 -33.11 14.78
N ARG A 93 7.38 -32.11 14.90
CA ARG A 93 7.03 -31.23 13.78
C ARG A 93 8.34 -30.78 13.15
N PRO A 94 8.52 -30.94 11.83
CA PRO A 94 9.70 -30.46 11.14
C PRO A 94 9.98 -29.01 11.56
N ILE A 95 11.18 -28.76 12.09
CA ILE A 95 11.59 -27.39 12.45
C ILE A 95 12.08 -26.77 11.14
N GLU A 96 11.21 -25.99 10.51
CA GLU A 96 11.56 -25.18 9.35
C GLU A 96 12.70 -24.22 9.68
N HIS A 97 13.58 -23.98 8.72
CA HIS A 97 14.62 -22.96 8.86
C HIS A 97 13.95 -21.58 8.74
N ILE A 98 13.78 -20.90 9.88
CA ILE A 98 13.26 -19.54 9.91
C ILE A 98 14.43 -18.60 9.68
N SER A 99 14.47 -17.96 8.51
CA SER A 99 15.39 -16.84 8.25
C SER A 99 14.94 -15.61 9.03
N GLU A 100 15.87 -14.70 9.33
CA GLU A 100 15.51 -13.40 9.89
C GLU A 100 14.46 -12.71 9.05
N VAL A 101 13.40 -12.22 9.71
CA VAL A 101 12.32 -11.49 9.06
C VAL A 101 12.92 -10.20 8.49
N ARG A 102 13.18 -10.18 7.18
CA ARG A 102 13.50 -8.93 6.47
C ARG A 102 12.27 -8.03 6.56
N ALA A 103 12.32 -7.07 7.47
CA ALA A 103 11.31 -6.01 7.52
C ALA A 103 11.28 -5.37 6.13
N TRP A 104 10.11 -5.36 5.49
CA TRP A 104 9.93 -4.63 4.24
C TRP A 104 10.13 -3.15 4.54
N ASN A 105 11.38 -2.69 4.44
CA ASN A 105 11.74 -1.31 4.60
C ASN A 105 11.29 -0.59 3.33
N ALA A 106 10.01 -0.21 3.27
CA ALA A 106 9.48 0.65 2.22
C ALA A 106 10.28 1.97 2.09
N ARG A 107 11.03 2.35 3.14
CA ARG A 107 11.99 3.48 3.14
C ARG A 107 13.25 3.18 2.34
N GLU A 108 13.75 1.95 2.35
CA GLU A 108 14.96 1.53 1.65
C GLU A 108 14.69 1.34 0.15
N ALA A 109 13.53 0.75 -0.19
CA ALA A 109 13.03 0.71 -1.56
C ALA A 109 12.82 2.12 -2.18
N ARG A 110 12.65 3.15 -1.34
CA ARG A 110 12.54 4.57 -1.75
C ARG A 110 13.88 5.31 -1.79
N ARG A 111 14.96 4.77 -1.21
CA ARG A 111 16.28 5.40 -1.18
C ARG A 111 17.06 5.24 -2.49
N GLY A 112 16.72 4.24 -3.31
CA GLY A 112 17.43 3.94 -4.56
C GLY A 112 16.99 4.71 -5.80
N LYS A 113 15.92 5.52 -5.74
CA LYS A 113 15.52 6.38 -6.86
C LYS A 113 15.88 7.83 -6.54
N PRO A 114 16.77 8.49 -7.31
CA PRO A 114 16.99 9.93 -7.20
C PRO A 114 15.62 10.59 -7.34
N ARG A 115 15.14 11.25 -6.28
CA ARG A 115 13.97 12.12 -6.43
C ARG A 115 14.39 13.25 -7.36
N PRO A 116 13.79 13.41 -8.54
CA PRO A 116 14.14 14.53 -9.41
C PRO A 116 13.95 15.81 -8.62
N THR A 117 14.97 16.66 -8.63
CA THR A 117 14.92 17.95 -7.94
C THR A 117 13.76 18.77 -8.48
N ARG A 118 13.23 19.71 -7.67
CA ARG A 118 12.11 20.59 -8.07
C ARG A 118 12.38 21.32 -9.40
N TYR A 119 13.65 21.47 -9.78
CA TYR A 119 14.11 22.00 -11.06
C TYR A 119 13.87 21.05 -12.25
N GLN A 120 14.25 19.77 -12.13
CA GLN A 120 14.05 18.77 -13.20
C GLN A 120 12.57 18.51 -13.50
N ARG A 121 11.72 18.48 -12.47
CA ARG A 121 10.26 18.32 -12.65
C ARG A 121 9.61 19.52 -13.36
N ARG A 122 10.27 20.69 -13.37
CA ARG A 122 9.79 21.89 -14.08
C ARG A 122 10.17 21.84 -15.57
N GLN A 123 11.33 21.29 -15.94
CA GLN A 123 11.73 21.14 -17.33
C GLN A 123 10.89 20.08 -18.08
N GLU A 124 10.67 18.91 -17.48
CA GLU A 124 9.86 17.84 -18.13
C GLU A 124 8.40 18.25 -18.40
N ARG A 125 7.84 19.17 -17.60
CA ARG A 125 6.48 19.68 -17.81
C ARG A 125 6.40 20.78 -18.87
N PHE A 126 7.54 21.38 -19.25
CA PHE A 126 7.61 22.45 -20.24
C PHE A 126 7.77 21.94 -21.68
N GLU A 127 8.29 20.73 -21.89
CA GLU A 127 8.54 20.20 -23.24
C GLU A 127 7.33 19.53 -23.92
N LYS A 128 6.24 19.22 -23.18
CA LYS A 128 5.14 18.40 -23.72
C LYS A 128 3.85 19.11 -24.11
N ARG A 129 3.76 20.45 -24.00
CA ARG A 129 2.59 21.19 -24.51
C ARG A 129 3.00 22.53 -25.10
N PRO A 130 2.80 22.78 -26.42
CA PRO A 130 2.92 24.14 -26.94
C PRO A 130 1.97 25.03 -26.14
N ARG A 131 2.51 26.09 -25.53
CA ARG A 131 1.71 27.06 -24.81
C ARG A 131 0.74 27.71 -25.80
N PRO A 132 -0.57 27.75 -25.51
CA PRO A 132 -1.52 28.40 -26.42
C PRO A 132 -1.12 29.88 -26.59
N ASN A 133 -0.85 30.31 -27.81
CA ASN A 133 -0.58 31.71 -28.17
C ASN A 133 -1.91 32.49 -28.26
N TRP A 134 -2.37 32.95 -27.11
CA TRP A 134 -3.60 33.73 -26.98
C TRP A 134 -3.61 35.09 -27.68
N ASN A 135 -2.52 35.53 -28.31
CA ASN A 135 -2.48 36.76 -29.09
C ASN A 135 -3.05 36.58 -30.51
N SER A 136 -3.37 35.34 -30.93
CA SER A 136 -4.08 35.06 -32.18
C SER A 136 -5.59 34.92 -31.95
N SER A 137 -6.42 35.48 -32.83
CA SER A 137 -7.86 35.20 -32.89
C SER A 137 -8.16 33.76 -33.31
N ARG A 138 -7.18 33.04 -33.89
CA ARG A 138 -7.31 31.61 -34.20
C ARG A 138 -6.90 30.76 -33.00
N SER A 139 -7.65 29.67 -32.81
CA SER A 139 -7.35 28.60 -31.85
C SER A 139 -6.01 27.92 -32.19
N HIS A 140 -5.43 27.23 -31.20
CA HIS A 140 -4.12 26.56 -31.35
C HIS A 140 -4.23 25.10 -31.79
N GLU A 141 -5.44 24.57 -31.73
CA GLU A 141 -5.77 23.17 -31.96
C GLU A 141 -6.61 23.08 -33.24
N ALA A 142 -6.20 22.23 -34.18
CA ALA A 142 -6.93 22.00 -35.42
C ALA A 142 -8.36 21.51 -35.09
N GLY A 143 -9.37 22.10 -35.72
CA GLY A 143 -10.79 21.78 -35.49
C GLY A 143 -11.42 22.44 -34.26
N MET A 144 -10.71 23.34 -33.57
CA MET A 144 -11.28 24.20 -32.53
C MET A 144 -11.48 25.62 -33.06
N VAL A 145 -12.46 26.36 -32.54
CA VAL A 145 -12.69 27.78 -32.83
C VAL A 145 -12.67 28.53 -31.51
N ARG A 146 -12.01 29.69 -31.51
CA ARG A 146 -11.91 30.54 -30.34
C ARG A 146 -13.13 31.44 -30.23
N LEU A 147 -13.80 31.36 -29.09
CA LEU A 147 -14.92 32.22 -28.71
C LEU A 147 -14.49 33.17 -27.60
N LYS A 148 -15.07 34.37 -27.61
CA LYS A 148 -14.88 35.42 -26.62
C LYS A 148 -16.17 35.67 -25.86
N LEU A 149 -16.08 35.52 -24.55
CA LEU A 149 -17.08 35.88 -23.56
C LEU A 149 -16.81 37.30 -23.08
N ASP A 150 -17.87 38.08 -22.89
CA ASP A 150 -17.84 39.47 -22.38
C ASP A 150 -17.60 39.58 -20.88
N LYS A 151 -17.51 38.44 -20.16
CA LYS A 151 -17.24 38.35 -18.73
C LYS A 151 -15.86 37.75 -18.45
N GLY A 152 -15.25 38.20 -17.36
CA GLY A 152 -13.86 37.88 -16.99
C GLY A 152 -13.66 37.78 -15.48
N ARG A 153 -12.40 37.88 -15.05
CA ARG A 153 -11.99 37.73 -13.65
C ARG A 153 -12.63 38.76 -12.73
N SER A 154 -12.81 39.99 -13.20
CA SER A 154 -13.47 41.06 -12.44
C SER A 154 -14.92 40.73 -12.08
N HIS A 155 -15.54 39.82 -12.82
CA HIS A 155 -16.91 39.32 -12.60
C HIS A 155 -16.93 38.01 -11.79
N GLY A 156 -15.78 37.59 -11.23
CA GLY A 156 -15.67 36.39 -10.40
C GLY A 156 -15.67 35.06 -11.19
N LEU A 157 -15.52 35.11 -12.51
CA LEU A 157 -15.58 33.95 -13.38
C LEU A 157 -14.40 33.00 -13.13
N ARG A 158 -14.68 31.71 -12.91
CA ARG A 158 -13.67 30.64 -12.78
C ARG A 158 -13.75 29.68 -13.97
N PRO A 159 -12.67 28.93 -14.28
CA PRO A 159 -12.71 27.97 -15.39
C PRO A 159 -13.82 26.92 -15.23
N ALA A 160 -14.10 26.48 -14.00
CA ALA A 160 -15.19 25.56 -13.70
C ALA A 160 -16.57 26.14 -14.05
N ASP A 161 -16.77 27.44 -13.84
CA ASP A 161 -18.03 28.12 -14.16
C ASP A 161 -18.22 28.18 -15.68
N VAL A 162 -17.15 28.49 -16.44
CA VAL A 162 -17.17 28.50 -17.92
C VAL A 162 -17.48 27.11 -18.47
N VAL A 163 -16.81 26.07 -17.98
CA VAL A 163 -17.07 24.68 -18.42
C VAL A 163 -18.48 24.26 -18.08
N GLY A 164 -18.94 24.54 -16.85
CA GLY A 164 -20.28 24.15 -16.39
C GLY A 164 -21.39 24.84 -17.19
N THR A 165 -21.28 26.16 -17.38
CA THR A 165 -22.27 26.94 -18.12
C THR A 165 -22.33 26.57 -19.61
N LEU A 166 -21.17 26.43 -20.26
CA LEU A 166 -21.12 26.01 -21.67
C LEU A 166 -21.63 24.58 -21.84
N ALA A 167 -21.19 23.64 -20.99
CA ALA A 167 -21.63 22.25 -21.09
C ALA A 167 -23.14 22.10 -20.87
N HIS A 168 -23.69 22.83 -19.89
CA HIS A 168 -25.11 22.72 -19.53
C HIS A 168 -26.03 23.39 -20.56
N HIS A 169 -25.70 24.60 -21.03
CA HIS A 169 -26.60 25.36 -21.91
C HIS A 169 -26.40 25.06 -23.40
N ALA A 170 -25.19 24.73 -23.84
CA ALA A 170 -24.92 24.40 -25.24
C ALA A 170 -25.03 22.90 -25.56
N ASP A 171 -25.29 22.07 -24.54
CA ASP A 171 -25.31 20.60 -24.62
C ASP A 171 -24.01 20.04 -25.22
N ILE A 172 -22.88 20.41 -24.61
CA ILE A 172 -21.53 20.02 -25.07
C ILE A 172 -20.82 19.26 -23.95
N PRO A 173 -20.15 18.14 -24.23
CA PRO A 173 -19.34 17.46 -23.23
C PRO A 173 -18.23 18.38 -22.71
N GLY A 174 -18.18 18.64 -21.39
CA GLY A 174 -17.13 19.50 -20.81
C GLY A 174 -15.69 19.06 -21.10
N LYS A 175 -15.49 17.77 -21.41
CA LYS A 175 -14.20 17.20 -21.86
C LYS A 175 -13.77 17.66 -23.25
N SER A 176 -14.71 18.10 -24.09
CA SER A 176 -14.46 18.59 -25.45
C SER A 176 -14.13 20.08 -25.51
N ILE A 177 -14.34 20.80 -24.41
CA ILE A 177 -13.95 22.21 -24.28
C ILE A 177 -12.43 22.26 -24.14
N GLY A 178 -11.80 23.04 -25.01
CA GLY A 178 -10.36 23.18 -25.09
C GLY A 178 -9.80 24.16 -24.07
N ALA A 179 -8.77 24.89 -24.47
CA ALA A 179 -8.11 25.85 -23.61
C ALA A 179 -9.05 27.00 -23.21
N ILE A 180 -8.98 27.42 -21.94
CA ILE A 180 -9.73 28.55 -21.38
C ILE A 180 -8.74 29.57 -20.84
N ARG A 181 -8.87 30.84 -21.26
CA ARG A 181 -8.14 31.97 -20.70
C ARG A 181 -9.09 33.05 -20.24
N ILE A 182 -9.16 33.20 -18.93
CA ILE A 182 -9.90 34.27 -18.26
C ILE A 182 -8.98 35.48 -18.18
N GLN A 183 -9.36 36.56 -18.86
CA GLN A 183 -8.74 37.88 -18.72
C GLN A 183 -9.55 38.71 -17.71
N GLU A 184 -9.12 39.94 -17.47
CA GLU A 184 -9.76 40.79 -16.47
C GLU A 184 -11.24 41.06 -16.79
N LYS A 185 -11.52 41.52 -18.02
CA LYS A 185 -12.86 41.88 -18.47
C LYS A 185 -13.51 40.88 -19.43
N SER A 186 -12.75 39.98 -20.04
CA SER A 186 -13.26 39.01 -21.02
C SER A 186 -12.64 37.63 -20.85
N THR A 187 -13.26 36.60 -21.42
CA THR A 187 -12.73 35.23 -21.38
C THR A 187 -12.67 34.65 -22.77
N LEU A 188 -11.56 33.99 -23.10
CA LEU A 188 -11.38 33.28 -24.36
C LEU A 188 -11.50 31.78 -24.09
N VAL A 189 -12.26 31.07 -24.92
CA VAL A 189 -12.48 29.64 -24.81
C VAL A 189 -12.42 29.01 -26.19
N ASP A 190 -11.66 27.92 -26.30
CA ASP A 190 -11.57 27.14 -27.55
C ASP A 190 -12.62 26.02 -27.49
N VAL A 191 -13.50 25.98 -28.50
CA VAL A 191 -14.63 25.03 -28.61
C VAL A 191 -14.54 24.31 -29.96
N PRO A 192 -14.85 23.01 -30.07
CA PRO A 192 -14.80 22.31 -31.35
C PRO A 192 -15.72 22.94 -32.39
N GLU A 193 -15.28 23.01 -33.65
CA GLU A 193 -15.97 23.72 -34.73
C GLU A 193 -17.43 23.27 -34.91
N HIS A 194 -17.68 21.96 -34.81
CA HIS A 194 -19.01 21.37 -34.91
C HIS A 194 -19.99 21.80 -33.79
N PHE A 195 -19.49 22.33 -32.67
CA PHE A 195 -20.32 22.81 -31.58
C PHE A 195 -20.46 24.34 -31.53
N VAL A 196 -19.70 25.08 -32.35
CA VAL A 196 -19.66 26.55 -32.30
C VAL A 196 -21.03 27.18 -32.54
N GLU A 197 -21.78 26.68 -33.50
CA GLU A 197 -23.09 27.22 -33.84
C GLU A 197 -24.07 27.08 -32.67
N ARG A 198 -24.02 25.95 -31.95
CA ARG A 198 -24.83 25.72 -30.75
C ARG A 198 -24.47 26.69 -29.63
N VAL A 199 -23.17 26.96 -29.43
CA VAL A 199 -22.72 27.93 -28.42
C VAL A 199 -23.16 29.36 -28.77
N LEU A 200 -23.10 29.74 -30.05
CA LEU A 200 -23.49 31.08 -30.49
C LEU A 200 -25.01 31.27 -30.47
N ALA A 201 -25.78 30.25 -30.84
CA ALA A 201 -27.24 30.27 -30.81
C ALA A 201 -27.78 30.52 -29.40
N GLN A 202 -27.06 30.04 -28.38
CA GLN A 202 -27.44 30.15 -26.97
C GLN A 202 -26.81 31.37 -26.27
N SER A 203 -26.21 32.29 -27.04
CA SER A 203 -25.66 33.55 -26.52
C SER A 203 -26.74 34.33 -25.77
N GLY A 204 -26.47 34.72 -24.52
CA GLY A 204 -27.44 35.40 -23.66
C GLY A 204 -28.22 34.50 -22.68
N ALA A 205 -28.23 33.17 -22.86
CA ALA A 205 -28.83 32.26 -21.88
C ALA A 205 -27.83 31.75 -20.83
N TYR A 206 -26.53 31.97 -21.05
CA TYR A 206 -25.48 31.65 -20.10
C TYR A 206 -25.57 32.56 -18.87
N ARG A 207 -25.87 31.97 -17.72
CA ARG A 207 -25.94 32.71 -16.45
C ARG A 207 -24.76 32.38 -15.54
N LEU A 208 -24.02 33.41 -15.14
CA LEU A 208 -23.09 33.31 -14.03
C LEU A 208 -23.85 33.59 -12.73
N ARG A 209 -23.82 32.63 -11.79
CA ARG A 209 -24.29 32.76 -10.41
C ARG A 209 -25.58 33.60 -10.28
N SER A 210 -26.68 32.95 -10.65
CA SER A 210 -28.08 33.38 -10.49
C SER A 210 -28.54 34.72 -11.08
N LYS A 211 -27.69 35.62 -11.60
CA LYS A 211 -28.18 36.93 -12.12
C LYS A 211 -27.48 37.57 -13.32
N GLU A 212 -26.30 37.11 -13.77
CA GLU A 212 -25.59 37.79 -14.87
C GLU A 212 -25.56 36.99 -16.18
N THR A 213 -26.08 37.60 -17.24
CA THR A 213 -26.03 37.08 -18.60
C THR A 213 -24.63 37.23 -19.21
N ILE A 214 -24.13 36.18 -19.88
CA ILE A 214 -22.87 36.17 -20.62
C ILE A 214 -23.16 36.20 -22.14
N LEU A 215 -22.57 37.16 -22.83
CA LEU A 215 -22.60 37.26 -24.29
C LEU A 215 -21.39 36.54 -24.88
N VAL A 216 -21.65 35.72 -25.91
CA VAL A 216 -20.61 34.93 -26.60
C VAL A 216 -20.51 35.39 -28.04
N ARG A 217 -19.29 35.69 -28.50
CA ARG A 217 -19.00 36.04 -29.89
C ARG A 217 -17.75 35.30 -30.37
N ARG A 218 -17.56 35.18 -31.69
CA ARG A 218 -16.28 34.72 -32.25
C ARG A 218 -15.20 35.78 -31.94
N ALA A 219 -13.98 35.32 -31.61
CA ALA A 219 -12.85 36.16 -31.20
C ALA A 219 -12.09 36.81 -32.37
#